data_AF-A0A1C2DD30-F1
#
_entry.id   AF-A0A1C2DD30-F1
#
_cell.length_a   1.000
_cell.length_b   1.000
_cell.length_c   1.000
_cell.angle_alpha   90.00
_cell.angle_beta   90.00
_cell.angle_gamma   90.00
#
_symmetry.space_group_name_H-M   'P 1'
#
loop_
_entity.id
_entity.type
_entity.pdbx_description
1 polymer ?
#
loop_
_entity_poly.entity_id
_entity_poly.type
_entity_poly.pdbx_seq_one_letter_code
_entity_poly.pdbx_strand_id
1 'polypeptide(L)' 'MNKLNGWTAKRAGGRITINAVDAEGKAIKVLGVDKITGGANGVPTIATDKNGDRYELAQS' A
#
# COMPACT_ATOMS: atom_id res chain seq x y z
N MET A 1 -6.12 8.68 5.86
CA MET A 1 -5.65 7.69 4.87
C MET A 1 -4.19 8.02 4.59
N ASN A 2 -3.27 7.09 4.85
CA ASN A 2 -1.83 7.37 4.74
C ASN A 2 -1.37 7.15 3.29
N LYS A 3 -0.64 8.12 2.75
CA LYS A 3 -0.08 8.05 1.41
C LYS A 3 1.32 7.44 1.43
N LEU A 4 1.51 6.43 0.60
CA LEU A 4 2.71 5.64 0.49
C LEU A 4 3.38 5.91 -0.85
N ASN A 5 4.58 6.44 -0.80
CA ASN A 5 5.42 6.76 -1.95
C ASN A 5 6.48 5.67 -2.16
N GLY A 6 6.97 5.54 -3.40
CA GLY A 6 8.07 4.61 -3.73
C GLY A 6 7.81 3.18 -3.28
N TRP A 7 6.57 2.72 -3.38
CA TRP A 7 6.14 1.46 -2.79
C TRP A 7 6.53 0.25 -3.66
N THR A 8 6.80 -0.86 -3.00
CA THR A 8 6.96 -2.18 -3.62
C THR A 8 6.07 -3.17 -2.90
N ALA A 9 5.39 -4.03 -3.65
CA ALA A 9 4.55 -5.08 -3.10
C ALA A 9 5.15 -6.46 -3.39
N LYS A 10 5.23 -7.30 -2.36
CA LYS A 10 5.61 -8.70 -2.49
C LYS A 10 4.55 -9.58 -1.85
N ARG A 11 4.09 -10.60 -2.58
CA ARG A 11 3.24 -11.64 -2.02
C ARG A 11 4.10 -12.66 -1.30
N ALA A 12 3.76 -12.99 -0.06
CA ALA A 12 4.42 -14.00 0.74
C ALA A 12 3.34 -14.90 1.36
N GLY A 13 3.20 -16.11 0.81
CA GLY A 13 2.07 -16.99 1.12
C GLY A 13 0.74 -16.37 0.71
N GLY A 14 -0.25 -16.41 1.61
CA GLY A 14 -1.62 -15.92 1.36
C GLY A 14 -1.81 -14.41 1.50
N ARG A 15 -0.76 -13.64 1.82
CA ARG A 15 -0.88 -12.19 2.07
C ARG A 15 0.19 -11.38 1.34
N ILE A 16 -0.07 -10.08 1.23
CA ILE A 16 0.82 -9.11 0.60
C ILE A 16 1.58 -8.34 1.70
N THR A 17 2.86 -8.06 1.44
CA THR A 17 3.66 -7.12 2.21
C THR A 17 4.01 -5.96 1.31
N ILE A 18 3.88 -4.74 1.83
CA ILE A 18 4.24 -3.51 1.13
C ILE A 18 5.39 -2.85 1.88
N ASN A 19 6.49 -2.56 1.19
CA ASN A 19 7.51 -1.65 1.69
C ASN A 19 7.35 -0.32 0.95
N ALA A 20 7.33 0.78 1.69
CA ALA A 20 7.13 2.10 1.11
C ALA A 20 7.77 3.19 1.97
N VAL A 21 7.62 4.43 1.53
CA VAL A 21 7.98 5.62 2.29
C VAL A 21 6.70 6.41 2.56
N ASP A 22 6.50 6.89 3.78
CA ASP A 22 5.36 7.76 4.09
C ASP A 22 5.53 9.18 3.51
N ALA A 23 4.59 10.07 3.80
CA ALA A 23 4.63 11.45 3.34
C ALA A 23 5.78 12.27 3.94
N GLU A 24 6.35 11.85 5.07
CA GLU A 24 7.43 12.52 5.78
C GLU A 24 8.82 11.99 5.35
N GLY A 25 8.86 11.04 4.42
CA GLY A 25 10.12 10.44 3.96
C GLY A 25 10.59 9.28 4.83
N LYS A 26 9.77 8.79 5.76
CA LYS A 26 10.14 7.68 6.65
C LYS A 26 9.77 6.34 6.02
N ALA A 27 10.70 5.39 6.09
CA ALA A 27 10.46 4.04 5.62
C ALA A 27 9.40 3.34 6.49
N ILE A 28 8.41 2.75 5.82
CA ILE A 28 7.36 1.98 6.45
C ILE A 28 7.20 0.61 5.80
N LYS A 29 6.68 -0.34 6.59
CA LYS A 29 6.37 -1.69 6.13
C LYS A 29 4.96 -2.07 6.56
N VAL A 30 4.06 -2.23 5.59
CA VAL A 30 2.69 -2.69 5.83
C VAL A 30 2.66 -4.20 5.66
N LEU A 31 2.30 -4.90 6.74
CA LEU A 31 2.22 -6.35 6.79
C LEU A 31 0.77 -6.80 6.69
N GLY A 32 0.57 -7.91 6.01
CA GLY A 32 -0.73 -8.57 5.97
C GLY A 32 -1.77 -7.80 5.17
N VAL A 33 -1.36 -7.24 4.03
CA VAL A 33 -2.26 -6.66 3.04
C VAL A 33 -3.06 -7.78 2.38
N ASP A 34 -4.37 -7.69 2.46
CA ASP A 34 -5.27 -8.70 1.90
C ASP A 34 -5.55 -8.41 0.42
N LYS A 35 -5.66 -7.14 0.03
CA LYS A 35 -5.89 -6.73 -1.36
C LYS A 35 -5.28 -5.38 -1.72
N ILE A 36 -4.95 -5.24 -3.00
CA ILE A 36 -4.61 -3.97 -3.65
C ILE A 36 -5.63 -3.75 -4.76
N THR A 37 -6.31 -2.61 -4.73
CA THR A 37 -7.29 -2.20 -5.73
C THR A 37 -6.65 -1.16 -6.62
N GLY A 38 -6.39 -1.51 -7.88
CA GLY A 38 -5.90 -0.57 -8.88
C GLY A 38 -6.94 0.51 -9.12
N GLY A 39 -6.52 1.77 -9.06
CA GLY A 39 -7.37 2.89 -9.41
C GLY A 39 -7.34 3.15 -10.92
N ALA A 40 -8.46 3.60 -11.48
CA ALA A 40 -8.58 4.02 -12.88
C ALA A 40 -9.13 5.44 -12.96
N ASN A 41 -8.86 6.16 -14.06
CA ASN A 41 -9.43 7.50 -14.33
C ASN A 41 -9.20 8.52 -13.19
N GLY A 42 -7.98 8.59 -12.66
CA GLY A 42 -7.64 9.52 -11.57
C GLY A 42 -7.99 9.02 -10.17
N VAL A 43 -8.60 7.83 -10.04
CA VAL A 43 -8.74 7.15 -8.75
C VAL A 43 -7.37 6.60 -8.33
N PRO A 44 -6.92 6.80 -7.08
CA PRO A 44 -5.66 6.27 -6.62
C PRO A 44 -5.71 4.76 -6.39
N THR A 45 -4.55 4.12 -6.44
CA THR A 45 -4.42 2.71 -6.06
C THR A 45 -4.49 2.58 -4.55
N ILE A 46 -5.31 1.67 -4.03
CA ILE A 46 -5.54 1.51 -2.59
C ILE A 46 -5.13 0.11 -2.13
N ALA A 47 -4.28 0.03 -1.11
CA ALA A 47 -4.05 -1.19 -0.34
C ALA A 47 -4.96 -1.23 0.88
N THR A 48 -5.49 -2.42 1.20
CA THR A 48 -6.27 -2.66 2.43
C THR A 48 -5.63 -3.79 3.21
N ASP A 49 -5.28 -3.53 4.47
CA ASP A 49 -4.70 -4.53 5.36
C ASP A 49 -5.74 -5.40 6.07
N LYS A 50 -5.26 -6.43 6.76
CA LYS A 50 -6.06 -7.36 7.55
C LYS A 50 -6.87 -6.72 8.68
N ASN A 51 -6.51 -5.51 9.11
CA ASN A 51 -7.20 -4.76 10.14
C ASN A 51 -8.26 -3.81 9.54
N GLY A 52 -8.31 -3.70 8.21
CA GLY A 52 -9.17 -2.79 7.48
C GLY A 52 -8.55 -1.42 7.21
N ASP A 53 -7.28 -1.22 7.58
CA ASP A 53 -6.58 0.04 7.34
C ASP A 53 -6.33 0.22 5.84
N ARG A 54 -6.55 1.45 5.37
CA ARG A 54 -6.45 1.82 3.95
C ARG A 54 -5.26 2.73 3.72
N TYR A 55 -4.46 2.36 2.72
CA TYR A 55 -3.27 3.09 2.31
C TYR A 55 -3.40 3.49 0.84
N GLU A 56 -3.14 4.76 0.56
CA GLU A 56 -3.03 5.24 -0.82
C GLU A 56 -1.63 4.90 -1.33
N LEU A 57 -1.56 4.12 -2.39
CA LEU A 57 -0.31 3.80 -3.07
C LEU A 57 -0.11 4.83 -4.18
N ALA A 58 0.75 5.81 -3.92
CA ALA A 58 1.10 6.82 -4.92
C ALA A 58 1.78 6.13 -6.10
N GLN A 59 1.38 6.45 -7.32
CA GLN A 59 2.12 5.96 -8.49
C GLN A 59 3.54 6.55 -8.45
N SER A 60 4.53 5.68 -8.66
CA SER A 60 5.95 6.01 -8.77
C SER A 60 6.21 6.89 -9.98
#